data_AF-A0A2R7P3Z9-F1
#
_entry.id   AF-A0A2R7P3Z9-F1
#
_cell.length_a   1.000
_cell.length_b   1.000
_cell.length_c   1.000
_cell.angle_alpha   90.00
_cell.angle_beta   90.00
_cell.angle_gamma   90.00
#
_symmetry.space_group_name_H-M   'P 1'
#
loop_
_entity.id
_entity.type
_entity.pdbx_description
1 polymer ?
#
loop_
_entity_poly.entity_id
_entity_poly.type
_entity_poly.pdbx_seq_one_letter_code
_entity_poly.pdbx_strand_id
1 'polypeptide(L)' 'MNRGGTDYMTFCKDCAENGIKGWTMDLHVMTCTYFDQNETDVLAEQVPG' A
#
# COMPACT_ATOMS: atom_id res chain seq x y z
N MET A 1 23.93 0.45 5.00
CA MET A 1 23.27 0.71 3.70
C MET A 1 21.78 0.88 3.98
N ASN A 2 21.33 2.12 4.20
CA ASN A 2 19.94 2.39 4.52
C ASN A 2 19.19 2.65 3.20
N ARG A 3 18.41 1.67 2.73
CA ARG A 3 17.42 1.88 1.66
C ARG A 3 16.11 2.41 2.26
N GLY A 4 16.22 3.35 3.20
CA GLY A 4 15.08 4.01 3.88
C GLY A 4 14.51 5.16 3.05
N GLY A 5 14.35 4.95 1.75
CA GLY A 5 13.97 5.98 0.80
C GLY A 5 13.50 5.35 -0.50
N THR A 6 12.62 4.36 -0.40
CA THR A 6 11.83 3.98 -1.57
C THR A 6 10.77 5.06 -1.72
N ASP A 7 11.10 6.03 -2.58
CA ASP A 7 10.24 7.06 -3.13
C ASP A 7 8.75 6.89 -2.82
N TYR A 8 8.27 7.54 -1.75
CA TYR A 8 6.84 7.70 -1.52
C TYR A 8 6.12 8.22 -2.78
N MET A 9 6.81 9.02 -3.58
CA MET A 9 6.31 9.55 -4.84
C MET A 9 6.26 8.53 -5.99
N THR A 10 7.20 7.59 -6.05
CA THR A 10 7.17 6.48 -7.03
C THR A 10 6.10 5.48 -6.62
N PHE A 11 5.97 5.20 -5.32
CA PHE A 11 4.87 4.40 -4.79
C PHE A 11 3.50 5.03 -5.08
N CYS A 12 3.33 6.34 -4.87
CA CYS A 12 2.09 7.04 -5.23
C CYS A 12 1.84 7.03 -6.75
N LYS A 13 2.88 7.12 -7.58
CA LYS A 13 2.76 7.01 -9.04
C LYS A 13 2.36 5.61 -9.48
N ASP A 14 3.01 4.57 -8.96
CA ASP A 14 2.71 3.18 -9.26
C ASP A 14 1.29 2.82 -8.77
N CYS A 15 0.88 3.34 -7.61
CA CYS A 15 -0.50 3.22 -7.13
C CYS A 15 -1.50 3.89 -8.07
N ALA A 16 -1.21 5.11 -8.53
CA ALA A 16 -2.08 5.85 -9.46
C ALA A 16 -2.17 5.19 -10.84
N GLU A 17 -1.07 4.62 -11.35
CA GLU A 17 -1.04 3.90 -12.63
C GLU A 17 -1.79 2.56 -12.58
N ASN A 18 -1.83 1.91 -11.41
CA ASN A 18 -2.54 0.64 -11.22
C ASN A 18 -3.99 0.79 -10.69
N GLY A 19 -4.49 2.03 -10.51
CA GLY A 19 -5.85 2.29 -10.06
C GLY A 19 -6.09 2.16 -8.56
N ILE A 20 -5.03 2.11 -7.76
CA ILE A 20 -5.10 2.09 -6.29
C ILE A 20 -5.48 3.49 -5.79
N LYS A 21 -6.58 3.57 -5.04
CA LYS A 21 -7.10 4.82 -4.42
C LYS A 21 -6.45 5.08 -3.07
N GLY A 22 -6.10 4.05 -2.33
CA GLY A 22 -5.51 4.17 -0.99
C GLY A 22 -5.23 2.83 -0.35
N TRP A 23 -4.97 2.86 0.97
CA TRP A 23 -4.72 1.67 1.76
C TRP A 23 -5.29 1.77 3.18
N THR A 24 -5.58 0.63 3.79
CA THR A 24 -5.98 0.47 5.20
C THR A 24 -4.93 -0.36 5.92
N MET A 25 -4.59 0.02 7.17
CA MET A 25 -3.69 -0.75 8.02
C MET A 25 -4.45 -1.30 9.22
N ASP A 26 -4.46 -2.62 9.37
CA ASP A 26 -4.93 -3.30 10.56
C ASP A 26 -3.72 -3.69 11.41
N LEU A 27 -3.54 -3.00 12.54
CA LEU A 27 -2.45 -3.24 13.48
C LEU A 27 -2.73 -4.42 14.44
N HIS A 28 -3.97 -4.92 14.48
CA HIS A 28 -4.31 -6.09 15.28
C HIS A 28 -3.84 -7.37 14.57
N VAL A 29 -4.07 -7.45 13.26
CA VAL A 29 -3.61 -8.57 12.41
C VAL A 29 -2.36 -8.24 11.60
N MET A 30 -1.74 -7.08 11.83
CA MET A 30 -0.52 -6.59 11.17
C MET A 30 -0.59 -6.68 9.64
N THR A 31 -1.68 -6.19 9.04
CA THR A 31 -1.93 -6.28 7.60
C THR A 31 -2.15 -4.89 7.00
N CYS A 32 -1.57 -4.65 5.82
CA CYS A 32 -1.83 -3.47 5.00
C CYS A 32 -2.59 -3.90 3.74
N THR A 33 -3.77 -3.33 3.49
CA THR A 33 -4.62 -3.66 2.35
C THR A 33 -4.78 -2.44 1.46
N TYR A 34 -4.41 -2.58 0.19
CA TYR A 34 -4.56 -1.58 -0.86
C TYR A 34 -5.88 -1.78 -1.58
N PHE A 35 -6.62 -0.69 -1.80
CA PHE A 35 -7.94 -0.72 -2.44
C PHE A 35 -8.02 0.26 -3.61
N ASP A 36 -8.85 -0.09 -4.59
CA ASP A 36 -9.08 0.71 -5.79
C ASP A 36 -10.14 1.80 -5.59
N GLN A 37 -10.44 2.55 -6.65
CA GLN A 37 -11.47 3.59 -6.63
C GLN A 37 -12.90 3.10 -6.35
N ASN A 38 -13.17 1.81 -6.59
CA ASN A 38 -14.43 1.14 -6.29
C ASN A 38 -14.43 0.53 -4.88
N GLU A 39 -13.42 0.82 -4.06
CA GLU A 39 -13.23 0.26 -2.72
C GLU A 39 -13.10 -1.26 -2.74
N THR A 40 -12.58 -1.80 -3.85
CA THR A 40 -12.25 -3.21 -4.00
C THR A 40 -10.81 -3.44 -3.57
N ASP A 41 -10.59 -4.42 -2.70
CA ASP A 41 -9.27 -4.83 -2.27
C ASP A 41 -8.48 -5.42 -3.43
N VAL A 42 -7.32 -4.83 -3.72
CA VAL A 42 -6.45 -5.23 -4.83
C VAL A 42 -5.29 -6.08 -4.33
N LEU A 43 -4.74 -5.73 -3.17
CA LEU A 43 -3.58 -6.39 -2.60
C LEU A 43 -3.60 -6.27 -1.07
N ALA A 44 -3.32 -7.37 -0.37
CA ALA A 44 -3.09 -7.37 1.06
C ALA A 44 -1.70 -7.93 1.35
N GLU A 45 -0.92 -7.21 2.14
CA GLU A 45 0.42 -7.60 2.56
C GLU A 45 0.54 -7.62 4.10
N GLN A 46 1.37 -8.54 4.60
CA GLN A 46 1.69 -8.60 6.03
C GLN A 46 2.77 -7.56 6.34
N VAL A 47 2.48 -6.69 7.31
CA VAL A 47 3.42 -5.68 7.77
C VAL A 47 4.46 -6.36 8.67
N PRO A 48 5.75 -6.29 8.33
CA PRO A 48 6.79 -6.81 9.20
C PRO A 48 6.79 -6.03 10.53
N GLY A 49 6.73 -6.76 11.64
CA GLY A 49 6.85 -6.23 13.00
C GLY A 49 8.26 -5.87 13.40
#